data_AF-A0A534NXG2-F1
#
_entry.id   AF-A0A534NXG2-F1
#
_cell.length_a   1.000
_cell.length_b   1.000
_cell.length_c   1.000
_cell.angle_alpha   90.00
_cell.angle_beta   90.00
_cell.angle_gamma   90.00
#
_symmetry.space_group_name_H-M   'P 1'
#
loop_
_entity.id
_entity.type
_entity.pdbx_description
1 polymer ?
#
loop_
_entity_poly.entity_id
_entity_poly.type
_entity_poly.pdbx_seq_one_letter_code
_entity_poly.pdbx_strand_id
1 'polypeptide(L)'
;MDRRASRARRSGRSRRARRVAAGGNRRRAHLGARRDPQRHETRVHPIVRVHPPRSARNVPAAHQRRRARLESSRGTSASRPHRRRRSCEDHRIAPGRGEDALEKIRGNRMQLAMLGLGKMGGNMVQRLLGGGHKVVAYDVDPRRPAELAALGAAPATTLDEVIAALQPPRVCWAMVPAGKITEELVNSLAARMQKGDIIIDGGNSNFKDSQRRAKELAERGIHFCDAGTSGGIWGLKVGYCLMVGGAPEAYAIIEPALKTLAPEGGLMHTGPAGSGHFVKMVHNGIEYGLMTAYAEGFEILKTSPFGQLDLPKIAGIWRNGSVVRSWLLDLLHDALEKDPGLDGIRGYVEDSGEGRWTVQAAIDQNVPAPVITLSLLMRIASRQDESFSAKVQAALRNEFGGHAVKKS
;
A
#
# COMPACT_ATOMS: atom_id res chain seq x y z
N MET A 1 -62.47 52.04 -1.00
CA MET A 1 -63.11 52.01 -2.33
C MET A 1 -62.50 50.83 -3.06
N ASP A 2 -63.15 49.67 -3.02
CA ASP A 2 -64.20 49.23 -3.97
C ASP A 2 -63.63 49.00 -5.38
N ARG A 3 -63.89 47.93 -6.12
CA ARG A 3 -64.74 46.73 -5.97
C ARG A 3 -64.58 45.89 -7.26
N ARG A 4 -64.58 44.55 -7.09
CA ARG A 4 -65.37 43.52 -7.83
C ARG A 4 -65.17 43.40 -9.37
N ALA A 5 -65.38 42.24 -10.01
CA ALA A 5 -66.36 41.17 -9.78
C ALA A 5 -65.91 39.88 -10.53
N SER A 6 -66.00 38.67 -9.94
CA SER A 6 -67.14 37.69 -9.95
C SER A 6 -67.29 36.91 -11.27
N ARG A 7 -67.41 35.56 -11.34
CA ARG A 7 -68.45 34.63 -10.81
C ARG A 7 -67.91 33.17 -10.93
N ALA A 8 -68.07 32.25 -9.97
CA ALA A 8 -69.27 31.45 -9.60
C ALA A 8 -69.83 30.59 -10.76
N ARG A 9 -70.24 29.30 -10.66
CA ARG A 9 -70.66 28.38 -9.58
C ARG A 9 -71.07 27.01 -10.22
N ARG A 10 -71.34 26.01 -9.36
CA ARG A 10 -72.31 24.86 -9.44
C ARG A 10 -71.65 23.45 -9.49
N SER A 11 -71.68 22.67 -8.40
CA SER A 11 -72.79 21.84 -7.83
C SER A 11 -73.15 20.65 -8.74
N GLY A 12 -73.21 19.38 -8.34
CA GLY A 12 -73.52 18.75 -7.05
C GLY A 12 -74.70 17.76 -7.27
N ARG A 13 -74.70 16.64 -6.52
CA ARG A 13 -75.74 15.58 -6.37
C ARG A 13 -75.75 14.44 -7.41
N SER A 14 -76.20 13.21 -7.14
CA SER A 14 -76.41 12.40 -5.92
C SER A 14 -77.06 11.06 -6.30
N ARG A 15 -76.81 10.01 -5.48
CA ARG A 15 -77.75 8.96 -5.00
C ARG A 15 -78.14 7.73 -5.87
N ARG A 16 -77.87 6.56 -5.22
CA ARG A 16 -78.74 5.36 -4.98
C ARG A 16 -79.02 4.45 -6.21
N ALA A 17 -79.15 3.11 -6.11
CA ALA A 17 -79.50 2.23 -4.99
C ALA A 17 -79.32 0.71 -5.31
N ARG A 18 -79.12 -0.09 -4.23
CA ARG A 18 -79.67 -1.46 -3.93
C ARG A 18 -79.13 -2.69 -4.72
N ARG A 19 -78.99 -3.92 -4.20
CA ARG A 19 -79.29 -4.59 -2.89
C ARG A 19 -78.70 -6.05 -2.92
N VAL A 20 -78.28 -6.57 -1.73
CA VAL A 20 -78.52 -7.93 -1.14
C VAL A 20 -77.74 -9.13 -1.76
N ALA A 21 -77.17 -10.13 -1.05
CA ALA A 21 -77.31 -10.65 0.32
C ALA A 21 -76.08 -11.47 0.80
N ALA A 22 -76.00 -11.64 2.14
CA ALA A 22 -75.60 -12.81 2.97
C ALA A 22 -74.23 -13.49 2.75
N GLY A 23 -73.44 -13.93 3.72
CA GLY A 23 -73.44 -14.09 5.20
C GLY A 23 -72.00 -14.58 5.56
N GLY A 24 -71.44 -14.67 6.77
CA GLY A 24 -71.81 -14.47 8.16
C GLY A 24 -70.47 -14.33 8.95
N ASN A 25 -70.39 -13.43 9.94
CA ASN A 25 -70.27 -13.72 11.39
C ASN A 25 -69.11 -14.64 11.83
N ARG A 26 -68.34 -14.39 12.90
CA ARG A 26 -68.25 -13.28 13.87
C ARG A 26 -67.05 -13.54 14.82
N ARG A 27 -66.27 -12.49 15.05
CA ARG A 27 -65.69 -11.94 16.31
C ARG A 27 -65.20 -12.83 17.47
N ARG A 28 -63.94 -12.52 17.85
CA ARG A 28 -63.29 -12.39 19.18
C ARG A 28 -64.16 -12.45 20.45
N ALA A 29 -63.59 -13.06 21.51
CA ALA A 29 -63.70 -12.58 22.90
C ALA A 29 -62.56 -13.14 23.78
N HIS A 30 -62.46 -12.59 25.00
CA HIS A 30 -61.30 -12.39 25.87
C HIS A 30 -61.19 -13.37 27.07
N LEU A 31 -60.00 -13.37 27.71
CA LEU A 31 -59.70 -13.51 29.17
C LEU A 31 -59.78 -14.88 29.88
N GLY A 32 -58.59 -15.41 30.23
CA GLY A 32 -58.08 -15.65 31.60
C GLY A 32 -58.73 -16.69 32.54
N ALA A 33 -57.98 -17.74 32.92
CA ALA A 33 -57.64 -18.10 34.32
C ALA A 33 -56.96 -19.50 34.47
N ARG A 34 -55.83 -19.48 35.19
CA ARG A 34 -55.05 -20.49 35.95
C ARG A 34 -55.54 -21.98 36.04
N ARG A 35 -54.60 -22.93 35.85
CA ARG A 35 -54.08 -23.92 36.84
C ARG A 35 -53.03 -24.90 36.25
N ASP A 36 -51.87 -24.89 36.91
CA ASP A 36 -50.76 -25.85 37.19
C ASP A 36 -50.72 -27.32 36.65
N PRO A 37 -49.63 -28.11 36.83
CA PRO A 37 -48.61 -28.37 35.81
C PRO A 37 -48.35 -29.88 35.55
N GLN A 38 -47.77 -30.23 34.40
CA GLN A 38 -47.08 -31.53 34.27
C GLN A 38 -45.68 -31.35 33.67
N ARG A 39 -44.73 -31.84 34.46
CA ARG A 39 -43.29 -31.88 34.22
C ARG A 39 -42.98 -32.79 33.02
N HIS A 40 -42.12 -32.31 32.13
CA HIS A 40 -41.26 -33.19 31.35
C HIS A 40 -39.81 -32.72 31.52
N GLU A 41 -39.03 -33.62 32.13
CA GLU A 41 -37.60 -33.51 32.38
C GLU A 41 -36.83 -33.44 31.05
N THR A 42 -35.98 -32.43 30.90
CA THR A 42 -34.92 -32.40 29.89
C THR A 42 -33.58 -32.57 30.61
N ARG A 43 -32.90 -33.67 30.29
CA ARG A 43 -31.56 -34.03 30.78
C ARG A 43 -30.55 -32.97 30.36
N VAL A 44 -29.87 -32.38 31.33
CA VAL A 44 -28.70 -31.52 31.15
C VAL A 44 -27.45 -32.38 31.26
N HIS A 45 -26.59 -32.37 30.23
CA HIS A 45 -25.27 -32.99 30.28
C HIS A 45 -24.30 -32.16 31.14
N PRO A 46 -23.43 -32.77 31.96
CA PRO A 46 -22.57 -32.03 32.87
C PRO A 46 -21.38 -31.37 32.15
N ILE A 47 -21.14 -30.13 32.56
CA ILE A 47 -19.99 -29.28 32.23
C ILE A 47 -18.70 -29.95 32.74
N VAL A 48 -17.73 -30.12 31.85
CA VAL A 48 -16.36 -30.56 32.18
C VAL A 48 -15.66 -29.47 32.98
N ARG A 49 -15.37 -29.76 34.26
CA ARG A 49 -14.49 -28.95 35.11
C ARG A 49 -13.04 -29.12 34.66
N VAL A 50 -12.40 -28.05 34.25
CA VAL A 50 -10.93 -27.99 34.07
C VAL A 50 -10.31 -27.59 35.41
N HIS A 51 -9.48 -28.46 35.99
CA HIS A 51 -8.69 -28.17 37.18
C HIS A 51 -7.43 -27.35 36.81
N PRO A 52 -7.00 -26.39 37.65
CA PRO A 52 -5.73 -25.69 37.47
C PRO A 52 -4.56 -26.54 38.00
N PRO A 53 -3.37 -26.52 37.38
CA PRO A 53 -2.20 -27.15 37.97
C PRO A 53 -1.66 -26.32 39.14
N ARG A 54 -1.51 -26.98 40.29
CA ARG A 54 -0.78 -26.47 41.46
C ARG A 54 0.74 -26.58 41.25
N SER A 55 1.40 -25.58 41.83
CA SER A 55 2.83 -25.39 42.07
C SER A 55 3.68 -26.62 42.39
N ALA A 56 4.90 -26.65 41.87
CA ALA A 56 6.06 -27.26 42.52
C ALA A 56 7.26 -26.30 42.46
N ARG A 57 7.68 -25.83 43.65
CA ARG A 57 9.02 -25.29 43.90
C ARG A 57 10.00 -26.47 43.96
N ASN A 58 11.20 -26.33 43.44
CA ASN A 58 12.44 -26.51 44.21
C ASN A 58 13.68 -26.13 43.40
N VAL A 59 14.50 -25.29 44.04
CA VAL A 59 15.87 -24.93 43.71
C VAL A 59 16.80 -25.98 44.33
N PRO A 60 18.02 -26.17 43.81
CA PRO A 60 19.16 -26.03 44.73
C PRO A 60 20.29 -25.16 44.16
N ALA A 61 20.83 -24.32 45.04
CA ALA A 61 22.08 -23.61 44.87
C ALA A 61 23.24 -24.45 45.45
N ALA A 62 24.42 -24.37 44.84
CA ALA A 62 25.68 -24.63 45.55
C ALA A 62 26.84 -23.81 44.95
N HIS A 63 27.50 -23.10 45.86
CA HIS A 63 28.70 -22.29 45.73
C HIS A 63 29.97 -23.08 45.36
N GLN A 64 30.92 -22.40 44.69
CA GLN A 64 32.36 -22.29 45.06
C GLN A 64 33.03 -21.22 44.17
N ARG A 65 33.26 -19.99 44.67
CA ARG A 65 34.52 -19.46 45.23
C ARG A 65 35.78 -19.62 44.35
N ARG A 66 36.30 -18.49 43.85
CA ARG A 66 37.70 -18.08 44.06
C ARG A 66 37.88 -16.56 43.90
N ARG A 67 38.45 -15.95 44.95
CA ARG A 67 38.97 -14.57 45.06
C ARG A 67 40.45 -14.55 44.67
N ALA A 68 40.89 -13.40 44.14
CA ALA A 68 42.14 -12.64 44.45
C ALA A 68 42.49 -11.81 43.19
N ARG A 69 42.98 -10.57 43.23
CA ARG A 69 43.52 -9.71 44.28
C ARG A 69 43.50 -8.27 43.73
N LEU A 70 43.18 -7.29 44.57
CA LEU A 70 43.49 -5.88 44.35
C LEU A 70 44.85 -5.60 45.00
N GLU A 71 45.70 -4.83 44.35
CA GLU A 71 46.68 -3.97 45.01
C GLU A 71 47.00 -2.75 44.15
N SER A 72 47.24 -1.66 44.87
CA SER A 72 47.22 -0.26 44.50
C SER A 72 48.51 0.26 43.85
N SER A 73 48.43 1.34 43.08
CA SER A 73 49.29 2.52 43.34
C SER A 73 48.75 3.79 42.66
N ARG A 74 48.95 4.90 43.37
CA ARG A 74 48.58 6.27 43.03
C ARG A 74 49.59 6.86 42.04
N GLY A 75 49.18 7.89 41.28
CA GLY A 75 50.06 9.03 41.02
C GLY A 75 50.13 9.57 39.59
N THR A 76 49.60 10.79 39.45
CA THR A 76 50.13 11.92 38.66
C THR A 76 49.95 12.03 37.14
N SER A 77 49.36 13.17 36.79
CA SER A 77 49.80 14.14 35.77
C SER A 77 49.21 14.07 34.37
N ALA A 78 48.70 15.23 33.98
CA ALA A 78 48.11 15.61 32.71
C ALA A 78 49.10 15.60 31.53
N SER A 79 48.59 15.35 30.33
CA SER A 79 48.90 16.17 29.12
C SER A 79 48.08 15.69 27.92
N ARG A 80 47.50 16.66 27.19
CA ARG A 80 46.84 16.52 25.88
C ARG A 80 47.84 16.04 24.81
N PRO A 81 47.39 15.41 23.72
CA PRO A 81 48.13 15.45 22.47
C PRO A 81 47.47 16.35 21.41
N HIS A 82 48.34 17.14 20.80
CA HIS A 82 48.14 18.06 19.70
C HIS A 82 47.66 17.41 18.39
N ARG A 83 46.80 18.15 17.67
CA ARG A 83 46.59 18.04 16.21
C ARG A 83 47.94 18.02 15.47
N ARG A 84 48.19 16.97 14.69
CA ARG A 84 49.17 17.00 13.60
C ARG A 84 48.47 17.35 12.29
N ARG A 85 48.88 18.46 11.68
CA ARG A 85 48.59 18.85 10.31
C ARG A 85 49.23 17.82 9.37
N ARG A 86 48.46 17.29 8.40
CA ARG A 86 49.02 16.60 7.24
C ARG A 86 49.24 17.63 6.13
N SER A 87 50.46 17.66 5.61
CA SER A 87 50.88 18.42 4.44
C SER A 87 50.21 17.89 3.19
N CYS A 88 49.87 18.81 2.28
CA CYS A 88 49.47 18.51 0.91
C CYS A 88 50.67 17.96 0.15
N GLU A 89 50.54 16.78 -0.45
CA GLU A 89 51.45 16.27 -1.48
C GLU A 89 50.68 16.13 -2.80
N ASP A 90 51.23 16.78 -3.82
CA ASP A 90 50.81 16.82 -5.21
C ASP A 90 50.54 15.42 -5.77
N HIS A 91 49.27 15.14 -6.08
CA HIS A 91 48.90 14.01 -6.91
C HIS A 91 48.88 14.44 -8.38
N ARG A 92 49.93 14.09 -9.10
CA ARG A 92 49.92 14.04 -10.57
C ARG A 92 48.81 13.09 -11.01
N ILE A 93 47.85 13.61 -11.77
CA ILE A 93 46.74 12.84 -12.35
C ILE A 93 47.31 11.94 -13.44
N ALA A 94 47.22 10.62 -13.25
CA ALA A 94 47.51 9.64 -14.28
C ALA A 94 46.44 9.72 -15.39
N PRO A 95 46.82 9.81 -16.69
CA PRO A 95 45.86 9.77 -17.78
C PRO A 95 45.40 8.31 -17.95
N GLY A 96 44.10 8.06 -17.83
CA GLY A 96 43.54 6.71 -18.01
C GLY A 96 42.19 6.46 -17.34
N ARG A 97 41.79 7.25 -16.32
CA ARG A 97 40.49 7.05 -15.64
C ARG A 97 39.27 7.53 -16.43
N GLY A 98 39.46 8.30 -17.50
CA GLY A 98 38.37 8.84 -18.30
C GLY A 98 37.81 7.86 -19.32
N GLU A 99 38.66 7.07 -19.96
CA GLU A 99 38.25 6.14 -21.04
C GLU A 99 37.54 4.90 -20.49
N ASP A 100 38.03 4.30 -19.39
CA ASP A 100 37.37 3.16 -18.73
C ASP A 100 35.98 3.51 -18.17
N ALA A 101 35.80 4.75 -17.70
CA ALA A 101 34.51 5.24 -17.22
C ALA A 101 33.55 5.48 -18.38
N LEU A 102 34.04 6.03 -19.50
CA LEU A 102 33.25 6.26 -20.71
C LEU A 102 32.91 4.95 -21.45
N GLU A 103 33.77 3.94 -21.43
CA GLU A 103 33.49 2.60 -21.93
C GLU A 103 32.48 1.85 -21.04
N LYS A 104 32.60 1.94 -19.72
CA LYS A 104 31.56 1.42 -18.80
C LYS A 104 30.20 2.10 -19.01
N ILE A 105 30.18 3.41 -19.28
CA ILE A 105 28.95 4.16 -19.62
C ILE A 105 28.40 3.72 -21.00
N ARG A 106 29.26 3.42 -21.98
CA ARG A 106 28.85 2.91 -23.29
C ARG A 106 28.31 1.48 -23.25
N GLY A 107 28.84 0.63 -22.37
CA GLY A 107 28.37 -0.75 -22.15
C GLY A 107 27.05 -0.89 -21.38
N ASN A 108 26.56 0.19 -20.74
CA ASN A 108 25.34 0.19 -19.94
C ASN A 108 24.14 0.87 -20.62
N ARG A 109 24.29 1.31 -21.87
CA ARG A 109 23.24 2.00 -22.62
C ARG A 109 22.38 0.98 -23.37
N MET A 110 21.06 1.10 -23.24
CA MET A 110 20.10 0.30 -24.00
C MET A 110 18.96 1.16 -24.57
N GLN A 111 18.10 0.54 -25.39
CA GLN A 111 16.86 1.12 -25.86
C GLN A 111 15.66 0.42 -25.20
N LEU A 112 14.63 1.19 -24.88
CA LEU A 112 13.36 0.66 -24.39
C LEU A 112 12.22 1.61 -24.69
N ALA A 113 11.00 1.09 -24.69
CA ALA A 113 9.79 1.90 -24.67
C ALA A 113 9.22 2.00 -23.26
N MET A 114 8.77 3.18 -22.88
CA MET A 114 7.94 3.40 -21.69
C MET A 114 6.52 3.72 -22.15
N LEU A 115 5.58 2.87 -21.76
CA LEU A 115 4.16 2.96 -22.12
C LEU A 115 3.35 3.31 -20.87
N GLY A 116 2.75 4.50 -20.86
CA GLY A 116 2.15 5.10 -19.67
C GLY A 116 3.10 6.11 -19.03
N LEU A 117 2.81 7.39 -19.26
CA LEU A 117 3.64 8.54 -18.93
C LEU A 117 2.96 9.44 -17.88
N GLY A 118 2.18 8.83 -16.99
CA GLY A 118 1.76 9.46 -15.75
C GLY A 118 2.96 9.84 -14.88
N LYS A 119 2.71 10.32 -13.66
CA LYS A 119 3.77 10.83 -12.75
C LYS A 119 4.96 9.87 -12.60
N MET A 120 4.70 8.57 -12.43
CA MET A 120 5.76 7.57 -12.28
C MET A 120 6.50 7.33 -13.60
N GLY A 121 5.80 6.94 -14.66
CA GLY A 121 6.41 6.63 -15.95
C GLY A 121 7.21 7.80 -16.54
N GLY A 122 6.66 9.02 -16.51
CA GLY A 122 7.36 10.22 -16.98
C GLY A 122 8.65 10.51 -16.22
N ASN A 123 8.64 10.35 -14.88
CA ASN A 123 9.85 10.51 -14.07
C ASN A 123 10.88 9.39 -14.35
N MET A 124 10.43 8.17 -14.59
CA MET A 124 11.32 7.06 -14.98
C MET A 124 11.98 7.33 -16.33
N VAL A 125 11.23 7.85 -17.32
CA VAL A 125 11.80 8.29 -18.61
C VAL A 125 12.90 9.32 -18.39
N GLN A 126 12.67 10.36 -17.60
CA GLN A 126 13.68 11.38 -17.32
C GLN A 126 14.95 10.79 -16.72
N ARG A 127 14.81 9.87 -15.75
CA ARG A 127 15.95 9.21 -15.12
C ARG A 127 16.70 8.31 -16.10
N LEU A 128 15.99 7.58 -16.95
CA LEU A 128 16.58 6.74 -18.00
C LEU A 128 17.34 7.59 -19.04
N LEU A 129 16.78 8.71 -19.47
CA LEU A 129 17.47 9.67 -20.36
C LEU A 129 18.72 10.24 -19.69
N GLY A 130 18.64 10.59 -18.41
CA GLY A 130 19.79 11.04 -17.62
C GLY A 130 20.89 9.98 -17.48
N GLY A 131 20.54 8.69 -17.47
CA GLY A 131 21.48 7.57 -17.55
C GLY A 131 21.94 7.24 -18.98
N GLY A 132 21.53 8.04 -19.97
CA GLY A 132 21.94 7.90 -21.38
C GLY A 132 21.12 6.90 -22.19
N HIS A 133 20.10 6.24 -21.64
CA HIS A 133 19.28 5.28 -22.39
C HIS A 133 18.50 5.96 -23.53
N LYS A 134 18.21 5.22 -24.60
CA LYS A 134 17.29 5.67 -25.65
C LYS A 134 15.88 5.25 -25.26
N VAL A 135 14.98 6.21 -25.04
CA VAL A 135 13.62 5.90 -24.58
C VAL A 135 12.61 6.31 -25.64
N VAL A 136 11.77 5.36 -26.05
CA VAL A 136 10.56 5.62 -26.82
C VAL A 136 9.43 5.88 -25.84
N ALA A 137 8.79 7.04 -25.91
CA ALA A 137 7.76 7.47 -24.98
C ALA A 137 6.39 7.36 -25.63
N TYR A 138 5.48 6.60 -25.01
CA TYR A 138 4.11 6.41 -25.50
C TYR A 138 3.08 6.59 -24.38
N ASP A 139 2.02 7.33 -24.67
CA ASP A 139 0.82 7.45 -23.83
C ASP A 139 -0.41 7.65 -24.71
N VAL A 140 -1.59 7.30 -24.19
CA VAL A 140 -2.87 7.58 -24.84
C VAL A 140 -3.18 9.09 -24.87
N ASP A 141 -2.61 9.84 -23.93
CA ASP A 141 -2.60 11.30 -23.95
C ASP A 141 -1.41 11.82 -24.76
N PRO A 142 -1.61 12.35 -25.98
CA PRO A 142 -0.51 12.73 -26.88
C PRO A 142 0.33 13.90 -26.37
N ARG A 143 -0.14 14.62 -25.34
CA ARG A 143 0.63 15.69 -24.69
C ARG A 143 1.83 15.14 -23.93
N ARG A 144 1.73 13.93 -23.36
CA ARG A 144 2.79 13.37 -22.50
C ARG A 144 4.06 12.97 -23.27
N PRO A 145 3.97 12.26 -24.42
CA PRO A 145 5.15 12.02 -25.24
C PRO A 145 5.80 13.31 -25.73
N ALA A 146 5.00 14.33 -26.08
CA ALA A 146 5.51 15.62 -26.54
C ALA A 146 6.31 16.36 -25.45
N GLU A 147 5.83 16.35 -24.19
CA GLU A 147 6.56 16.89 -23.05
C GLU A 147 7.92 16.21 -22.84
N LEU A 148 7.99 14.89 -22.97
CA LEU A 148 9.24 14.13 -22.80
C LEU A 148 10.15 14.19 -24.02
N ALA A 149 9.60 14.47 -25.21
CA ALA A 149 10.39 14.71 -26.42
C ALA A 149 11.31 15.93 -26.26
N ALA A 150 10.82 16.98 -25.58
CA ALA A 150 11.64 18.15 -25.23
C ALA A 150 12.84 17.81 -24.32
N LEU A 151 12.82 16.64 -23.66
CA LEU A 151 13.90 16.13 -22.81
C LEU A 151 14.77 15.07 -23.50
N GLY A 152 14.47 14.72 -24.77
CA GLY A 152 15.25 13.78 -25.56
C GLY A 152 14.66 12.37 -25.71
N ALA A 153 13.43 12.12 -25.25
CA ALA A 153 12.71 10.89 -25.60
C ALA A 153 12.26 10.92 -27.08
N ALA A 154 12.13 9.75 -27.71
CA ALA A 154 11.48 9.61 -29.00
C ALA A 154 9.96 9.46 -28.78
N PRO A 155 9.11 10.43 -29.17
CA PRO A 155 7.68 10.29 -28.99
C PRO A 155 7.11 9.28 -29.99
N ALA A 156 6.14 8.48 -29.55
CA ALA A 156 5.33 7.62 -30.40
C ALA A 156 3.84 7.85 -30.10
N THR A 157 3.01 7.76 -31.14
CA THR A 157 1.55 7.98 -31.09
C THR A 157 0.76 6.68 -31.28
N THR A 158 1.40 5.63 -31.78
CA THR A 158 0.81 4.29 -31.92
C THR A 158 1.76 3.21 -31.40
N LEU A 159 1.22 2.04 -31.05
CA LEU A 159 2.04 0.89 -30.66
C LEU A 159 2.89 0.37 -31.83
N ASP A 160 2.45 0.53 -33.08
CA ASP A 160 3.23 0.14 -34.25
C ASP A 160 4.46 1.04 -34.43
N GLU A 161 4.33 2.35 -34.18
CA GLU A 161 5.46 3.28 -34.11
C GLU A 161 6.42 2.91 -32.98
N VAL A 162 5.90 2.49 -31.81
CA VAL A 162 6.74 2.01 -30.70
C VAL A 162 7.60 0.82 -31.13
N ILE A 163 7.00 -0.18 -31.77
CA ILE A 163 7.70 -1.40 -32.17
C ILE A 163 8.70 -1.13 -33.32
N ALA A 164 8.35 -0.25 -34.25
CA ALA A 164 9.23 0.15 -35.36
C ALA A 164 10.46 0.94 -34.89
N ALA A 165 10.34 1.70 -33.79
CA ALA A 165 11.42 2.51 -33.23
C ALA A 165 12.46 1.71 -32.42
N LEU A 166 12.20 0.43 -32.12
CA LEU A 166 13.08 -0.43 -31.32
C LEU A 166 13.70 -1.55 -32.17
N GLN A 167 14.99 -1.82 -31.96
CA GLN A 167 15.63 -3.03 -32.51
C GLN A 167 15.44 -4.23 -31.56
N PRO A 168 15.33 -5.46 -32.09
CA PRO A 168 15.29 -6.67 -31.28
C PRO A 168 16.58 -6.93 -30.46
N PRO A 169 16.51 -7.55 -29.27
CA PRO A 169 15.28 -7.83 -28.52
C PRO A 169 14.66 -6.52 -28.00
N ARG A 170 13.37 -6.31 -28.32
CA ARG A 170 12.65 -5.09 -27.95
C ARG A 170 12.25 -5.16 -26.48
N VAL A 171 12.36 -4.06 -25.76
CA VAL A 171 11.94 -3.96 -24.36
C VAL A 171 10.83 -2.93 -24.25
N CYS A 172 9.64 -3.38 -23.85
CA CYS A 172 8.47 -2.52 -23.65
C CYS A 172 8.07 -2.55 -22.17
N TRP A 173 8.19 -1.41 -21.49
CA TRP A 173 7.85 -1.24 -20.08
C TRP A 173 6.48 -0.57 -19.95
N ALA A 174 5.49 -1.32 -19.47
CA ALA A 174 4.17 -0.84 -19.13
C ALA A 174 4.15 -0.22 -17.72
N MET A 175 3.70 1.02 -17.62
CA MET A 175 3.57 1.79 -16.39
C MET A 175 2.19 2.44 -16.32
N VAL A 176 1.16 1.60 -16.48
CA VAL A 176 -0.26 1.95 -16.58
C VAL A 176 -1.06 1.36 -15.40
N PRO A 177 -2.32 1.77 -15.17
CA PRO A 177 -3.13 1.19 -14.11
C PRO A 177 -3.31 -0.34 -14.26
N ALA A 178 -3.28 -1.03 -13.12
CA ALA A 178 -3.47 -2.47 -13.04
C ALA A 178 -4.87 -2.91 -13.54
N GLY A 179 -5.00 -4.20 -13.85
CA GLY A 179 -6.24 -4.78 -14.34
C GLY A 179 -6.41 -4.66 -15.86
N LYS A 180 -7.61 -4.31 -16.32
CA LYS A 180 -8.00 -4.36 -17.74
C LYS A 180 -7.07 -3.54 -18.65
N ILE A 181 -6.63 -2.36 -18.22
CA ILE A 181 -5.75 -1.50 -19.03
C ILE A 181 -4.40 -2.16 -19.28
N THR A 182 -3.77 -2.71 -18.23
CA THR A 182 -2.52 -3.46 -18.36
C THR A 182 -2.72 -4.70 -19.24
N GLU A 183 -3.84 -5.41 -19.07
CA GLU A 183 -4.14 -6.63 -19.84
C GLU A 183 -4.24 -6.35 -21.34
N GLU A 184 -5.03 -5.34 -21.73
CA GLU A 184 -5.20 -4.94 -23.13
C GLU A 184 -3.88 -4.48 -23.75
N LEU A 185 -3.07 -3.73 -23.00
CA LEU A 185 -1.76 -3.27 -23.46
C LEU A 185 -0.79 -4.44 -23.68
N VAL A 186 -0.68 -5.35 -22.72
CA VAL A 186 0.20 -6.53 -22.81
C VAL A 186 -0.19 -7.39 -24.01
N ASN A 187 -1.48 -7.66 -24.22
CA ASN A 187 -1.95 -8.43 -25.36
C ASN A 187 -1.68 -7.73 -26.69
N SER A 188 -1.87 -6.42 -26.75
CA SER A 188 -1.63 -5.60 -27.95
C SER A 188 -0.14 -5.55 -28.31
N LEU A 189 0.73 -5.40 -27.32
CA LEU A 189 2.18 -5.46 -27.49
C LEU A 189 2.60 -6.84 -27.97
N ALA A 190 2.14 -7.88 -27.28
CA ALA A 190 2.48 -9.25 -27.59
C ALA A 190 2.14 -9.55 -29.06
N ALA A 191 0.95 -9.17 -29.55
CA ALA A 191 0.53 -9.36 -30.95
C ALA A 191 1.48 -8.76 -32.01
N ARG A 192 2.34 -7.80 -31.63
CA ARG A 192 3.28 -7.09 -32.52
C ARG A 192 4.75 -7.46 -32.28
N MET A 193 5.04 -8.13 -31.16
CA MET A 193 6.38 -8.48 -30.74
C MET A 193 6.78 -9.87 -31.24
N GLN A 194 8.09 -10.10 -31.32
CA GLN A 194 8.66 -11.36 -31.81
C GLN A 194 9.33 -12.15 -30.68
N LYS A 195 9.73 -13.39 -30.99
CA LYS A 195 10.48 -14.25 -30.07
C LYS A 195 11.74 -13.53 -29.56
N GLY A 196 11.95 -13.57 -28.25
CA GLY A 196 13.06 -12.94 -27.54
C GLY A 196 12.80 -11.51 -27.08
N ASP A 197 11.73 -10.85 -27.55
CA ASP A 197 11.34 -9.54 -27.03
C ASP A 197 10.83 -9.65 -25.57
N ILE A 198 10.83 -8.54 -24.84
CA ILE A 198 10.55 -8.47 -23.40
C ILE A 198 9.46 -7.44 -23.11
N ILE A 199 8.43 -7.88 -22.39
CA ILE A 199 7.41 -7.00 -21.80
C ILE A 199 7.67 -6.91 -20.29
N ILE A 200 7.80 -5.69 -19.78
CA ILE A 200 7.89 -5.40 -18.34
C ILE A 200 6.58 -4.80 -17.87
N ASP A 201 5.93 -5.37 -16.87
CA ASP A 201 4.85 -4.72 -16.13
C ASP A 201 5.43 -4.09 -14.87
N GLY A 202 5.58 -2.77 -14.84
CA GLY A 202 6.01 -2.03 -13.65
C GLY A 202 4.87 -1.48 -12.81
N GLY A 203 3.63 -1.80 -13.18
CA GLY A 203 2.42 -1.41 -12.47
C GLY A 203 2.30 -2.04 -11.09
N ASN A 204 1.21 -1.73 -10.41
CA ASN A 204 0.82 -2.40 -9.17
C ASN A 204 -0.12 -3.59 -9.48
N SER A 205 0.31 -4.49 -10.36
CA SER A 205 -0.48 -5.66 -10.76
C SER A 205 -0.49 -6.73 -9.66
N ASN A 206 -1.55 -7.54 -9.62
CA ASN A 206 -1.56 -8.73 -8.77
C ASN A 206 -0.54 -9.75 -9.30
N PHE A 207 0.26 -10.33 -8.41
CA PHE A 207 1.30 -11.28 -8.80
C PHE A 207 0.76 -12.52 -9.55
N LYS A 208 -0.48 -12.93 -9.28
CA LYS A 208 -1.13 -14.06 -9.98
C LYS A 208 -1.37 -13.72 -11.46
N ASP A 209 -1.67 -12.46 -11.77
CA ASP A 209 -1.78 -11.99 -13.16
C ASP A 209 -0.41 -12.01 -13.85
N SER A 210 0.65 -11.59 -13.14
CA SER A 210 2.02 -11.66 -13.66
C SER A 210 2.46 -13.09 -13.98
N GLN A 211 2.15 -14.05 -13.10
CA GLN A 211 2.42 -15.47 -13.35
C GLN A 211 1.67 -16.00 -14.58
N ARG A 212 0.38 -15.65 -14.70
CA ARG A 212 -0.44 -16.04 -15.85
C ARG A 212 0.11 -15.44 -17.15
N ARG A 213 0.35 -14.12 -17.20
CA ARG A 213 0.90 -13.43 -18.38
C ARG A 213 2.23 -14.02 -18.80
N ALA A 214 3.11 -14.31 -17.86
CA ALA A 214 4.40 -14.92 -18.16
C ALA A 214 4.25 -16.30 -18.85
N LYS A 215 3.31 -17.13 -18.39
CA LYS A 215 3.02 -18.42 -19.01
C LYS A 215 2.48 -18.24 -20.45
N GLU A 216 1.49 -17.38 -20.63
CA GLU A 216 0.87 -17.11 -21.94
C GLU A 216 1.86 -16.51 -22.94
N LEU A 217 2.74 -15.60 -22.51
CA LEU A 217 3.76 -14.99 -23.36
C LEU A 217 4.89 -15.95 -23.71
N ALA A 218 5.23 -16.88 -22.80
CA ALA A 218 6.24 -17.91 -23.06
C ALA A 218 5.83 -18.84 -24.21
N GLU A 219 4.54 -19.13 -24.40
CA GLU A 219 4.03 -19.90 -25.55
C GLU A 219 4.35 -19.23 -26.90
N ARG A 220 4.60 -17.91 -26.88
CA ARG A 220 4.97 -17.09 -28.04
C ARG A 220 6.47 -16.79 -28.10
N GLY A 221 7.24 -17.30 -27.14
CA GLY A 221 8.66 -17.00 -26.98
C GLY A 221 8.95 -15.55 -26.58
N ILE A 222 7.98 -14.84 -26.02
CA ILE A 222 8.14 -13.48 -25.49
C ILE A 222 8.42 -13.58 -23.99
N HIS A 223 9.45 -12.89 -23.51
CA HIS A 223 9.74 -12.84 -22.09
C HIS A 223 8.83 -11.83 -21.38
N PHE A 224 8.46 -12.17 -20.15
CA PHE A 224 7.73 -11.29 -19.27
C PHE A 224 8.53 -11.06 -17.99
N CYS A 225 8.56 -9.80 -17.54
CA CYS A 225 9.08 -9.43 -16.23
C CYS A 225 8.05 -8.57 -15.50
N ASP A 226 7.88 -8.80 -14.21
CA ASP A 226 7.15 -7.93 -13.31
C ASP A 226 8.14 -7.10 -12.49
N ALA A 227 7.94 -5.79 -12.40
CA ALA A 227 8.85 -4.85 -11.76
C ALA A 227 8.13 -4.04 -10.68
N GLY A 228 8.03 -4.62 -9.49
CA GLY A 228 7.54 -3.94 -8.32
C GLY A 228 8.39 -2.69 -8.02
N THR A 229 7.78 -1.51 -8.14
CA THR A 229 8.48 -0.23 -8.04
C THR A 229 8.02 0.56 -6.81
N SER A 230 8.96 0.95 -5.93
CA SER A 230 8.69 1.78 -4.73
C SER A 230 9.55 3.05 -4.70
N GLY A 231 9.13 4.06 -3.95
CA GLY A 231 9.78 5.38 -3.82
C GLY A 231 8.94 6.56 -4.31
N GLY A 232 7.87 6.31 -5.07
CA GLY A 232 6.93 7.33 -5.54
C GLY A 232 7.60 8.45 -6.34
N ILE A 233 7.09 9.68 -6.22
CA ILE A 233 7.62 10.84 -6.96
C ILE A 233 9.08 11.16 -6.64
N TRP A 234 9.56 10.78 -5.45
CA TRP A 234 10.93 11.01 -5.01
C TRP A 234 11.95 10.18 -5.77
N GLY A 235 11.53 9.08 -6.40
CA GLY A 235 12.42 8.20 -7.13
C GLY A 235 13.11 8.86 -8.32
N LEU A 236 12.59 9.97 -8.85
CA LEU A 236 13.33 10.78 -9.83
C LEU A 236 14.67 11.26 -9.25
N LYS A 237 14.64 11.78 -8.02
CA LYS A 237 15.79 12.36 -7.33
C LYS A 237 16.66 11.28 -6.67
N VAL A 238 16.05 10.34 -5.95
CA VAL A 238 16.78 9.40 -5.09
C VAL A 238 16.83 7.97 -5.62
N GLY A 239 16.19 7.69 -6.76
CA GLY A 239 16.08 6.34 -7.33
C GLY A 239 14.88 5.56 -6.80
N TYR A 240 14.50 4.52 -7.54
CA TYR A 240 13.38 3.64 -7.21
C TYR A 240 13.86 2.33 -6.60
N CYS A 241 13.23 1.86 -5.52
CA CYS A 241 13.44 0.49 -5.08
C CYS A 241 12.72 -0.45 -6.05
N LEU A 242 13.48 -1.35 -6.70
CA LEU A 242 13.00 -2.22 -7.77
C LEU A 242 13.13 -3.70 -7.37
N MET A 243 11.98 -4.36 -7.32
CA MET A 243 11.82 -5.78 -7.04
C MET A 243 11.34 -6.45 -8.31
N VAL A 244 12.22 -7.19 -8.99
CA VAL A 244 11.94 -7.66 -10.36
C VAL A 244 11.87 -9.18 -10.41
N GLY A 245 10.73 -9.70 -10.86
CA GLY A 245 10.53 -11.11 -11.19
C GLY A 245 10.65 -11.33 -12.69
N GLY A 246 11.23 -12.46 -13.10
CA GLY A 246 11.41 -12.80 -14.51
C GLY A 246 12.46 -13.88 -14.72
N ALA A 247 12.58 -14.37 -15.96
CA ALA A 247 13.64 -15.31 -16.31
C ALA A 247 15.03 -14.64 -16.21
N PRO A 248 16.09 -15.32 -15.71
CA PRO A 248 17.41 -14.72 -15.55
C PRO A 248 17.98 -14.09 -16.83
N GLU A 249 17.75 -14.70 -17.98
CA GLU A 249 18.18 -14.21 -19.30
C GLU A 249 17.47 -12.91 -19.69
N ALA A 250 16.18 -12.78 -19.39
CA ALA A 250 15.43 -11.55 -19.63
C ALA A 250 15.86 -10.45 -18.65
N TYR A 251 16.07 -10.81 -17.38
CA TYR A 251 16.57 -9.89 -16.35
C TYR A 251 17.92 -9.29 -16.76
N ALA A 252 18.86 -10.12 -17.24
CA ALA A 252 20.19 -9.67 -17.68
C ALA A 252 20.11 -8.62 -18.81
N ILE A 253 19.15 -8.75 -19.72
CA ILE A 253 18.94 -7.77 -20.82
C ILE A 253 18.44 -6.43 -20.29
N ILE A 254 17.52 -6.44 -19.31
CA ILE A 254 16.89 -5.22 -18.78
C ILE A 254 17.68 -4.59 -17.62
N GLU A 255 18.63 -5.31 -17.04
CA GLU A 255 19.43 -4.89 -15.89
C GLU A 255 20.06 -3.49 -16.03
N PRO A 256 20.60 -3.07 -17.20
CA PRO A 256 21.18 -1.74 -17.33
C PRO A 256 20.16 -0.61 -17.08
N ALA A 257 18.93 -0.73 -17.59
CA ALA A 257 17.86 0.23 -17.31
C ALA A 257 17.44 0.20 -15.83
N LEU A 258 17.36 -0.99 -15.24
CA LEU A 258 17.03 -1.16 -13.82
C LEU A 258 18.08 -0.51 -12.91
N LYS A 259 19.37 -0.68 -13.20
CA LYS A 259 20.49 -0.06 -12.47
C LYS A 259 20.46 1.46 -12.53
N THR A 260 20.09 2.03 -13.68
CA THR A 260 19.90 3.48 -13.81
C THR A 260 18.74 3.96 -12.96
N LEU A 261 17.63 3.23 -12.94
CA LEU A 261 16.43 3.60 -12.20
C LEU A 261 16.61 3.45 -10.69
N ALA A 262 17.34 2.44 -10.23
CA ALA A 262 17.52 2.15 -8.83
C ALA A 262 18.61 3.01 -8.16
N PRO A 263 18.53 3.23 -6.83
CA PRO A 263 19.70 3.61 -6.04
C PRO A 263 20.63 2.41 -5.82
N GLU A 264 21.84 2.68 -5.35
CA GLU A 264 22.75 1.64 -4.88
C GLU A 264 22.07 0.78 -3.79
N GLY A 265 22.12 -0.55 -3.96
CA GLY A 265 21.47 -1.50 -3.06
C GLY A 265 19.94 -1.57 -3.17
N GLY A 266 19.30 -0.76 -4.05
CA GLY A 266 17.85 -0.71 -4.21
C GLY A 266 17.28 -1.57 -5.35
N LEU A 267 18.04 -2.53 -5.87
CA LEU A 267 17.65 -3.39 -6.98
C LEU A 267 17.83 -4.86 -6.62
N MET A 268 16.82 -5.69 -6.87
CA MET A 268 16.89 -7.14 -6.67
C MET A 268 16.15 -7.90 -7.78
N HIS A 269 16.79 -8.93 -8.32
CA HIS A 269 16.10 -10.02 -9.04
C HIS A 269 15.51 -10.98 -8.01
N THR A 270 14.19 -10.99 -7.87
CA THR A 270 13.49 -11.71 -6.79
C THR A 270 13.17 -13.16 -7.13
N GLY A 271 13.42 -13.59 -8.37
CA GLY A 271 13.13 -14.93 -8.85
C GLY A 271 12.26 -14.93 -10.11
N PRO A 272 11.41 -15.96 -10.32
CA PRO A 272 10.60 -16.08 -11.53
C PRO A 272 9.51 -15.00 -11.59
N ALA A 273 8.83 -14.91 -12.74
CA ALA A 273 7.73 -13.97 -12.92
C ALA A 273 6.64 -14.14 -11.85
N GLY A 274 6.12 -13.00 -11.38
CA GLY A 274 5.24 -12.83 -10.21
C GLY A 274 5.98 -12.54 -8.91
N SER A 275 7.26 -12.91 -8.77
CA SER A 275 7.98 -12.71 -7.51
C SER A 275 8.21 -11.24 -7.16
N GLY A 276 8.44 -10.37 -8.16
CA GLY A 276 8.69 -8.95 -7.94
C GLY A 276 7.45 -8.23 -7.43
N HIS A 277 6.30 -8.45 -8.08
CA HIS A 277 5.01 -7.96 -7.61
C HIS A 277 4.59 -8.57 -6.28
N PHE A 278 4.92 -9.84 -6.00
CA PHE A 278 4.65 -10.44 -4.70
C PHE A 278 5.43 -9.74 -3.57
N VAL A 279 6.74 -9.51 -3.77
CA VAL A 279 7.57 -8.79 -2.78
C VAL A 279 7.06 -7.35 -2.60
N LYS A 280 6.74 -6.65 -3.69
CA LYS A 280 6.17 -5.29 -3.63
C LYS A 280 4.80 -5.24 -2.95
N MET A 281 3.96 -6.25 -3.17
CA MET A 281 2.67 -6.38 -2.50
C MET A 281 2.86 -6.44 -0.98
N VAL A 282 3.76 -7.33 -0.50
CA VAL A 282 4.07 -7.45 0.93
C VAL A 282 4.71 -6.18 1.49
N HIS A 283 5.59 -5.51 0.72
CA HIS A 283 6.13 -4.19 1.07
C HIS A 283 4.99 -3.20 1.38
N ASN A 284 3.98 -3.10 0.52
CA ASN A 284 2.83 -2.21 0.74
C ASN A 284 1.98 -2.64 1.95
N GLY A 285 1.84 -3.94 2.20
CA GLY A 285 1.19 -4.43 3.42
C GLY A 285 1.93 -3.99 4.70
N ILE A 286 3.26 -4.06 4.70
CA ILE A 286 4.10 -3.54 5.80
C ILE A 286 3.93 -2.03 5.95
N GLU A 287 3.96 -1.29 4.84
CA GLU A 287 3.74 0.17 4.81
C GLU A 287 2.42 0.55 5.51
N TYR A 288 1.34 -0.19 5.25
CA TYR A 288 0.05 0.07 5.90
C TYR A 288 0.14 -0.06 7.42
N GLY A 289 0.78 -1.12 7.92
CA GLY A 289 0.98 -1.33 9.35
C GLY A 289 1.82 -0.22 10.00
N LEU A 290 2.91 0.21 9.35
CA LEU A 290 3.77 1.27 9.86
C LEU A 290 3.04 2.62 9.92
N MET A 291 2.31 2.98 8.86
CA MET A 291 1.52 4.22 8.83
C MET A 291 0.45 4.23 9.92
N THR A 292 -0.28 3.12 10.10
CA THR A 292 -1.30 3.02 11.14
C THR A 292 -0.71 3.13 12.54
N ALA A 293 0.45 2.53 12.80
CA ALA A 293 1.12 2.65 14.09
C ALA A 293 1.49 4.11 14.43
N TYR A 294 1.97 4.90 13.45
CA TYR A 294 2.16 6.33 13.65
C TYR A 294 0.83 7.07 13.87
N ALA A 295 -0.19 6.78 13.07
CA ALA A 295 -1.49 7.45 13.20
C ALA A 295 -2.11 7.26 14.59
N GLU A 296 -2.18 6.02 15.08
CA GLU A 296 -2.68 5.70 16.42
C GLU A 296 -1.85 6.39 17.51
N GLY A 297 -0.52 6.38 17.39
CA GLY A 297 0.36 7.06 18.34
C GLY A 297 0.13 8.58 18.39
N PHE A 298 -0.06 9.23 17.24
CA PHE A 298 -0.30 10.67 17.19
C PHE A 298 -1.71 11.07 17.65
N GLU A 299 -2.72 10.21 17.46
CA GLU A 299 -4.05 10.37 18.06
C GLU A 299 -3.97 10.33 19.60
N ILE A 300 -3.18 9.40 20.16
CA ILE A 300 -2.93 9.31 21.61
C ILE A 300 -2.21 10.56 22.12
N LEU A 301 -1.20 11.06 21.40
CA LEU A 301 -0.52 12.31 21.75
C LEU A 301 -1.46 13.51 21.69
N LYS A 302 -2.35 13.57 20.70
CA LYS A 302 -3.35 14.63 20.56
C LYS A 302 -4.37 14.63 21.70
N THR A 303 -4.74 13.45 22.21
CA THR A 303 -5.69 13.26 23.32
C THR A 303 -5.03 13.19 24.70
N SER A 304 -3.74 13.53 24.77
CA SER A 304 -2.92 13.47 25.97
C SER A 304 -3.50 14.27 27.17
N PRO A 305 -3.36 13.76 28.41
CA PRO A 305 -3.75 14.48 29.62
C PRO A 305 -2.80 15.63 29.99
N PHE A 306 -1.67 15.79 29.28
CA PHE A 306 -0.65 16.81 29.54
C PHE A 306 -0.91 18.15 28.82
N GLY A 307 -2.14 18.37 28.34
CA GLY A 307 -2.51 19.55 27.56
C GLY A 307 -2.08 19.44 26.09
N GLN A 308 -2.03 20.59 25.40
CA GLN A 308 -1.73 20.63 23.97
C GLN A 308 -0.22 20.41 23.71
N LEU A 309 0.12 19.19 23.30
CA LEU A 309 1.47 18.84 22.88
C LEU A 309 1.80 19.40 21.49
N ASP A 310 3.05 19.77 21.28
CA ASP A 310 3.58 20.25 19.99
C ASP A 310 3.95 19.05 19.10
N LEU A 311 2.95 18.55 18.36
CA LEU A 311 3.09 17.36 17.51
C LEU A 311 4.16 17.51 16.41
N PRO A 312 4.29 18.65 15.70
CA PRO A 312 5.38 18.86 14.74
C PRO A 312 6.76 18.73 15.41
N LYS A 313 6.99 19.40 16.56
CA LYS A 313 8.25 19.27 17.28
C LYS A 313 8.52 17.86 17.78
N ILE A 314 7.50 17.14 18.26
CA ILE A 314 7.64 15.73 18.69
C ILE A 314 8.08 14.85 17.52
N ALA A 315 7.40 14.95 16.37
CA ALA A 315 7.83 14.26 15.15
C ALA A 315 9.28 14.64 14.79
N GLY A 316 9.63 15.93 14.94
CA GLY A 316 10.94 16.48 14.66
C GLY A 316 12.05 15.84 15.49
N ILE A 317 11.88 15.74 16.81
CA ILE A 317 12.88 15.11 17.68
C ILE A 317 12.98 13.61 17.47
N TRP A 318 11.89 12.92 17.12
CA TRP A 318 11.92 11.47 16.88
C TRP A 318 12.71 11.07 15.63
N ARG A 319 12.94 11.98 14.68
CA ARG A 319 13.86 11.74 13.56
C ARG A 319 15.32 11.63 14.00
N ASN A 320 15.65 12.11 15.20
CA ASN A 320 17.03 12.28 15.67
C ASN A 320 17.35 11.30 16.81
N GLY A 321 18.00 10.19 16.49
CA GLY A 321 18.49 9.21 17.48
C GLY A 321 17.42 8.32 18.13
N SER A 322 16.14 8.52 17.84
CA SER A 322 15.08 7.64 18.32
C SER A 322 15.05 6.29 17.56
N VAL A 323 14.43 5.28 18.18
CA VAL A 323 14.24 3.95 17.58
C VAL A 323 13.25 3.98 16.42
N VAL A 324 12.24 4.86 16.47
CA VAL A 324 11.15 4.93 15.48
C VAL A 324 11.46 5.89 14.33
N ARG A 325 12.73 6.24 14.10
CA ARG A 325 13.13 7.03 12.92
C ARG A 325 12.85 6.24 11.65
N SER A 326 12.22 6.87 10.66
CA SER A 326 11.91 6.26 9.37
C SER A 326 11.55 7.33 8.34
N TRP A 327 11.55 6.96 7.06
CA TRP A 327 11.07 7.84 6.00
C TRP A 327 9.61 8.28 6.19
N LEU A 328 8.74 7.39 6.70
CA LEU A 328 7.34 7.73 6.99
C LEU A 328 7.23 8.79 8.09
N LEU A 329 8.13 8.76 9.08
CA LEU A 329 8.19 9.80 10.11
C LEU A 329 8.66 11.14 9.54
N ASP A 330 9.61 11.13 8.61
CA ASP A 330 10.05 12.33 7.90
C ASP A 330 8.88 12.98 7.14
N LEU A 331 8.09 12.17 6.43
CA LEU A 331 6.90 12.63 5.73
C LEU A 331 5.80 13.13 6.68
N LEU A 332 5.60 12.46 7.81
CA LEU A 332 4.62 12.90 8.82
C LEU A 332 5.02 14.24 9.43
N HIS A 333 6.30 14.42 9.76
CA HIS A 333 6.81 15.72 10.22
C HIS A 333 6.54 16.81 9.19
N ASP A 334 6.87 16.57 7.91
CA ASP A 334 6.68 17.57 6.85
C ASP A 334 5.20 17.89 6.59
N ALA A 335 4.28 16.97 6.89
CA ALA A 335 2.84 17.24 6.86
C ALA A 335 2.41 18.10 8.05
N LEU A 336 2.86 17.76 9.26
CA LEU A 336 2.53 18.48 10.50
C LEU A 336 3.12 19.89 10.55
N GLU A 337 4.29 20.13 9.97
CA GLU A 337 4.85 21.48 9.85
C GLU A 337 3.99 22.41 8.98
N LYS A 338 3.33 21.85 7.96
CA LYS A 338 2.43 22.61 7.07
C LYS A 338 1.07 22.85 7.73
N ASP A 339 0.57 21.84 8.44
CA ASP A 339 -0.73 21.85 9.11
C ASP A 339 -0.65 21.01 10.39
N PRO A 340 -0.38 21.63 11.56
CA PRO A 340 -0.26 20.90 12.83
C PRO A 340 -1.56 20.22 13.29
N GLY A 341 -2.71 20.66 12.78
CA GLY A 341 -4.03 20.09 13.07
C GLY A 341 -4.46 19.02 12.08
N LEU A 342 -3.87 19.02 10.88
CA LEU A 342 -4.37 18.31 9.69
C LEU A 342 -5.81 18.72 9.35
N ASP A 343 -6.19 19.96 9.66
CA ASP A 343 -7.56 20.48 9.54
C ASP A 343 -8.04 20.50 8.08
N GLY A 344 -7.12 20.56 7.11
CA GLY A 344 -7.41 20.48 5.68
C GLY A 344 -7.73 19.07 5.16
N ILE A 345 -7.63 18.04 5.99
CA ILE A 345 -7.73 16.63 5.57
C ILE A 345 -8.92 15.96 6.27
N ARG A 346 -9.82 15.36 5.49
CA ARG A 346 -10.84 14.45 6.02
C ARG A 346 -10.17 13.13 6.42
N GLY A 347 -10.51 12.58 7.58
CA GLY A 347 -10.08 11.24 8.04
C GLY A 347 -10.65 10.09 7.22
N TYR A 348 -10.32 10.04 5.93
CA TYR A 348 -10.77 9.09 4.93
C TYR A 348 -9.53 8.55 4.20
N VAL A 349 -9.31 7.24 4.24
CA VAL A 349 -8.08 6.63 3.71
C VAL A 349 -8.42 5.56 2.67
N GLU A 350 -7.92 5.75 1.45
CA GLU A 350 -8.06 4.77 0.37
C GLU A 350 -7.07 3.61 0.50
N ASP A 351 -7.39 2.53 -0.22
CA ASP A 351 -6.49 1.40 -0.46
C ASP A 351 -6.46 1.07 -1.95
N SER A 352 -5.28 0.73 -2.46
CA SER A 352 -5.03 0.47 -3.90
C SER A 352 -5.06 -1.02 -4.26
N GLY A 353 -5.37 -1.90 -3.31
CA GLY A 353 -5.48 -3.35 -3.50
C GLY A 353 -4.37 -4.18 -2.86
N GLU A 354 -3.12 -3.71 -2.84
CA GLU A 354 -1.98 -4.53 -2.38
C GLU A 354 -2.05 -4.90 -0.90
N GLY A 355 -2.62 -4.02 -0.06
CA GLY A 355 -2.90 -4.34 1.34
C GLY A 355 -3.90 -5.48 1.48
N ARG A 356 -4.94 -5.52 0.63
CA ARG A 356 -5.92 -6.61 0.59
C ARG A 356 -5.28 -7.92 0.15
N TRP A 357 -4.47 -7.88 -0.92
CA TRP A 357 -3.80 -9.06 -1.43
C TRP A 357 -2.76 -9.61 -0.45
N THR A 358 -2.09 -8.75 0.32
CA THR A 358 -1.20 -9.19 1.40
C THR A 358 -1.96 -9.96 2.47
N VAL A 359 -3.10 -9.44 2.94
CA VAL A 359 -3.95 -10.14 3.93
C VAL A 359 -4.48 -11.46 3.37
N GLN A 360 -4.92 -11.48 2.10
CA GLN A 360 -5.36 -12.70 1.46
C GLN A 360 -4.23 -13.73 1.35
N ALA A 361 -3.03 -13.31 0.94
CA ALA A 361 -1.87 -14.19 0.86
C ALA A 361 -1.49 -14.76 2.23
N ALA A 362 -1.57 -13.96 3.30
CA ALA A 362 -1.35 -14.42 4.66
C ALA A 362 -2.35 -15.52 5.06
N ILE A 363 -3.63 -15.37 4.72
CA ILE A 363 -4.65 -16.41 4.94
C ILE A 363 -4.34 -17.66 4.12
N ASP A 364 -4.11 -17.51 2.81
CA ASP A 364 -3.82 -18.63 1.89
C ASP A 364 -2.59 -19.44 2.34
N GLN A 365 -1.60 -18.78 2.96
CA GLN A 365 -0.35 -19.38 3.42
C GLN A 365 -0.37 -19.81 4.90
N ASN A 366 -1.49 -19.67 5.60
CA ASN A 366 -1.60 -19.94 7.04
C ASN A 366 -0.61 -19.14 7.91
N VAL A 367 -0.36 -17.88 7.56
CA VAL A 367 0.55 -16.97 8.28
C VAL A 367 -0.25 -15.91 9.06
N PRO A 368 -0.08 -15.81 10.39
CA PRO A 368 -0.71 -14.75 11.18
C PRO A 368 -0.18 -13.35 10.81
N ALA A 369 -1.06 -12.43 10.40
CA ALA A 369 -0.70 -11.05 10.04
C ALA A 369 -1.57 -9.98 10.74
N PRO A 370 -1.72 -10.01 12.08
CA PRO A 370 -2.72 -9.20 12.79
C PRO A 370 -2.57 -7.68 12.57
N VAL A 371 -1.34 -7.15 12.61
CA VAL A 371 -1.08 -5.70 12.45
C VAL A 371 -1.47 -5.23 11.05
N ILE A 372 -1.04 -5.95 10.01
CA ILE A 372 -1.35 -5.62 8.62
C ILE A 372 -2.86 -5.73 8.39
N THR A 373 -3.51 -6.80 8.88
CA THR A 373 -4.95 -6.98 8.77
C THR A 373 -5.73 -5.86 9.43
N LEU A 374 -5.39 -5.49 10.67
CA LEU A 374 -6.07 -4.40 11.37
C LEU A 374 -5.85 -3.05 10.68
N SER A 375 -4.64 -2.77 10.19
CA SER A 375 -4.36 -1.53 9.46
C SER A 375 -5.24 -1.37 8.21
N LEU A 376 -5.50 -2.46 7.48
CA LEU A 376 -6.44 -2.48 6.36
C LEU A 376 -7.89 -2.24 6.81
N LEU A 377 -8.33 -2.92 7.88
CA LEU A 377 -9.68 -2.76 8.41
C LEU A 377 -9.94 -1.33 8.89
N MET A 378 -8.95 -0.67 9.50
CA MET A 378 -9.06 0.74 9.91
C MET A 378 -9.27 1.67 8.72
N ARG A 379 -8.61 1.44 7.58
CA ARG A 379 -8.88 2.19 6.34
C ARG A 379 -10.30 1.94 5.84
N ILE A 380 -10.76 0.69 5.83
CA ILE A 380 -12.14 0.36 5.43
C ILE A 380 -13.15 1.07 6.35
N ALA A 381 -12.94 1.04 7.65
CA ALA A 381 -13.79 1.73 8.62
C ALA A 381 -13.80 3.25 8.42
N SER A 382 -12.66 3.87 8.07
CA SER A 382 -12.56 5.32 7.82
C SER A 382 -13.45 5.82 6.67
N ARG A 383 -13.85 4.92 5.76
CA ARG A 383 -14.69 5.24 4.60
C ARG A 383 -16.18 4.98 4.85
N GLN A 384 -16.53 4.44 6.01
CA GLN A 384 -17.89 4.11 6.38
C GLN A 384 -18.53 5.28 7.11
N ASP A 385 -19.45 5.99 6.45
CA ASP A 385 -20.20 7.08 7.09
C ASP A 385 -21.10 6.57 8.23
N GLU A 386 -21.62 5.34 8.12
CA GLU A 386 -22.52 4.73 9.10
C GLU A 386 -22.30 3.22 9.25
N SER A 387 -22.26 2.72 10.48
CA SER A 387 -21.90 1.33 10.80
C SER A 387 -23.12 0.47 11.10
N PHE A 388 -23.48 -0.41 10.16
CA PHE A 388 -24.53 -1.40 10.41
C PHE A 388 -24.16 -2.37 11.53
N SER A 389 -22.88 -2.76 11.65
CA SER A 389 -22.43 -3.60 12.76
C SER A 389 -22.60 -2.90 14.11
N ALA A 390 -22.33 -1.58 14.19
CA ALA A 390 -22.60 -0.79 15.39
C ALA A 390 -24.11 -0.69 15.68
N LYS A 391 -24.96 -0.55 14.65
CA LYS A 391 -26.43 -0.58 14.80
C LYS A 391 -26.93 -1.90 15.37
N VAL A 392 -26.45 -3.02 14.85
CA VAL A 392 -26.79 -4.35 15.37
C VAL A 392 -26.35 -4.48 16.84
N GLN A 393 -25.14 -4.03 17.19
CA GLN A 393 -24.68 -4.04 18.58
C GLN A 393 -25.54 -3.15 19.50
N ALA A 394 -25.89 -1.94 19.05
CA ALA A 394 -26.74 -1.03 19.81
C ALA A 394 -28.16 -1.61 20.00
N ALA A 395 -28.73 -2.21 18.96
CA ALA A 395 -30.03 -2.87 19.01
C ALA A 395 -30.01 -4.06 19.97
N LEU A 396 -29.03 -4.97 19.85
CA LEU A 396 -28.91 -6.11 20.75
C LEU A 396 -28.79 -5.66 22.21
N ARG A 397 -27.93 -4.67 22.50
CA ARG A 397 -27.79 -4.09 23.85
C ARG A 397 -29.09 -3.48 24.38
N ASN A 398 -29.90 -2.89 23.51
CA ASN A 398 -31.21 -2.40 23.88
C ASN A 398 -32.18 -3.55 24.19
N GLU A 399 -32.24 -4.57 23.33
CA GLU A 399 -33.16 -5.71 23.46
C GLU A 399 -32.87 -6.56 24.69
N PHE A 400 -31.61 -6.93 24.96
CA PHE A 400 -31.29 -7.79 26.11
C PHE A 400 -31.14 -7.04 27.43
N GLY A 401 -30.76 -5.75 27.38
CA GLY A 401 -30.30 -5.00 28.55
C GLY A 401 -30.96 -3.64 28.77
N GLY A 402 -31.89 -3.23 27.89
CA GLY A 402 -32.57 -1.93 27.98
C GLY A 402 -31.64 -0.72 27.78
N HIS A 403 -30.43 -0.91 27.26
CA HIS A 403 -29.47 0.18 27.06
C HIS A 403 -30.01 1.22 26.06
N ALA A 404 -29.83 2.52 26.37
CA ALA A 404 -30.30 3.60 25.51
C ALA A 404 -29.59 3.59 24.14
N VAL A 405 -30.37 3.86 23.08
CA VAL A 405 -29.90 3.95 21.68
C VAL A 405 -30.02 5.40 21.19
N LYS A 406 -29.01 5.88 20.47
CA LYS A 406 -29.07 7.19 19.79
C LYS A 406 -29.88 7.05 18.49
N LYS A 407 -30.87 7.92 18.29
CA LYS A 407 -31.66 7.97 17.04
C LYS A 407 -30.89 8.75 15.96
N SER A 408 -31.09 8.34 14.71
CA SER A 408 -30.51 8.94 13.50
C SER A 408 -31.06 10.33 13.22
#